data_AF-A0A1S7ULN5-F1
#
_entry.id   AF-A0A1S7ULN5-F1
#
_cell.length_a   1.000
_cell.length_b   1.000
_cell.length_c   1.000
_cell.angle_alpha   90.00
_cell.angle_beta   90.00
_cell.angle_gamma   90.00
#
_symmetry.space_group_name_H-M   'P 1'
#
loop_
_entity.id
_entity.type
_entity.pdbx_description
1 polymer ?
#
loop_
_entity_poly.entity_id
_entity_poly.type
_entity_poly.pdbx_seq_one_letter_code
_entity_poly.pdbx_strand_id
1 'polypeptide(L)'
;MIGNSLPEYVFIRISIFLLQYTTPICLAYLAILSTINGLESVSSWTGRVAIGYSILDILYAIFIYYPYNRRLKWPAQHPPLRPRAERWALFIRCLDNVPDTASYLQAWFLGADKADIREDNVREFFSWAFFDRLPGNETAEELEELDEYVAEVQRRIDYQLEPGRGKAKSLRLTLDEIEVRYRSIAWYIIIAIVDLGTHFLLSYRGFRFHAQPESPSYSVVPLRIQSLSFFAKKRSVSQLSYWYRPHTAKDKLPLVFLHGIGIGLWPYTLCLSNINAAFAEDDQIGIIALEYLPVSTRLTNPPLSQPEFLAQIALLLDMHGWDKFAVLGHSYGTALATHMLKSPSLNPRIQSVVLVDPVCILLHLPHVAYNFTRRKPRRANEYLLWYFASMDPGVAHCLGRHFFWKDNIAWKEDLLRILEEPSANGEINRIARPGGPRRRRVTVCLAERDLIVDTKTVLQYLLNDEDWISEGAISENSFISIQQPSVGLEGDHFEHNGIEVAWFDGLDHAQAFDKKEASRRLAAITRQSCTPC
;
A
#
# COMPACT_ATOMS: atom_id res chain seq x y z
N MET A 1 -2.52 13.25 9.73
CA MET A 1 -3.49 13.54 8.64
C MET A 1 -4.42 14.66 9.08
N ILE A 2 -4.99 15.41 8.14
CA ILE A 2 -6.00 16.44 8.44
C ILE A 2 -7.36 15.79 8.71
N GLY A 3 -8.19 16.43 9.53
CA GLY A 3 -9.57 16.02 9.81
C GLY A 3 -10.53 16.36 8.67
N ASN A 4 -11.81 16.55 9.01
CA ASN A 4 -12.91 16.76 8.05
C ASN A 4 -13.65 18.09 8.22
N SER A 5 -13.08 19.03 8.97
CA SER A 5 -13.71 20.34 9.20
C SER A 5 -13.65 21.24 7.97
N LEU A 6 -14.54 22.23 7.90
CA LEU A 6 -14.55 23.23 6.81
C LEU A 6 -13.24 24.03 6.72
N PRO A 7 -12.60 24.50 7.82
CA PRO A 7 -11.29 25.14 7.74
C PRO A 7 -10.21 24.24 7.13
N GLU A 8 -10.17 22.96 7.51
CA GLU A 8 -9.23 21.99 6.93
C GLU A 8 -9.49 21.77 5.45
N TYR A 9 -10.77 21.74 5.05
CA TYR A 9 -11.16 21.66 3.64
C TYR A 9 -10.68 22.85 2.83
N VAL A 10 -10.90 24.08 3.31
CA VAL A 10 -10.43 25.29 2.64
C VAL A 10 -8.89 25.29 2.56
N PHE A 11 -8.23 24.96 3.67
CA PHE A 11 -6.78 24.87 3.74
C PHE A 11 -6.19 23.89 2.71
N ILE A 12 -6.71 22.67 2.63
CA ILE A 12 -6.17 21.66 1.71
C ILE A 12 -6.43 22.04 0.25
N ARG A 13 -7.59 22.64 -0.06
CA ARG A 13 -7.91 23.10 -1.42
C ARG A 13 -7.00 24.24 -1.86
N ILE A 14 -6.73 25.21 -0.98
CA ILE A 14 -5.76 26.29 -1.26
C ILE A 14 -4.36 25.71 -1.43
N SER A 15 -3.93 24.81 -0.55
CA SER A 15 -2.61 24.18 -0.62
C SER A 15 -2.40 23.45 -1.95
N ILE A 16 -3.37 22.62 -2.36
CA ILE A 16 -3.36 21.92 -3.65
C ILE A 16 -3.28 22.91 -4.82
N PHE A 17 -4.09 23.97 -4.78
CA PHE A 17 -4.10 24.99 -5.83
C PHE A 17 -2.72 25.66 -5.96
N LEU A 18 -2.12 26.10 -4.84
CA LEU A 18 -0.82 26.75 -4.83
C LEU A 18 0.30 25.84 -5.35
N LEU A 19 0.29 24.55 -4.99
CA LEU A 19 1.29 23.57 -5.42
C LEU A 19 1.14 23.16 -6.88
N GLN A 20 -0.10 22.98 -7.35
CA GLN A 20 -0.37 22.54 -8.71
C GLN A 20 -0.17 23.66 -9.73
N TYR A 21 -0.50 24.90 -9.36
CA TYR A 21 -0.51 26.05 -10.26
C TYR A 21 0.61 27.05 -9.95
N THR A 22 1.68 26.64 -9.27
CA THR A 22 2.78 27.55 -8.88
C THR A 22 3.33 28.33 -10.07
N THR A 23 3.64 27.66 -11.20
CA THR A 23 4.16 28.32 -12.40
C THR A 23 3.14 29.27 -13.04
N PRO A 24 1.88 28.87 -13.29
CA PRO A 24 0.83 29.80 -13.71
C PRO A 24 0.67 31.02 -12.79
N ILE A 25 0.76 30.84 -11.47
CA ILE A 25 0.70 31.93 -10.48
C ILE A 25 1.90 32.88 -10.63
N CYS A 26 3.11 32.35 -10.80
CA CYS A 26 4.31 33.17 -11.07
C CYS A 26 4.16 33.98 -12.36
N LEU A 27 3.63 33.38 -13.43
CA LEU A 27 3.40 34.07 -14.70
C LEU A 27 2.32 35.16 -14.58
N ALA A 28 1.23 34.87 -13.87
CA ALA A 28 0.18 35.86 -13.60
C ALA A 28 0.72 37.03 -12.75
N TYR A 29 1.53 36.73 -11.73
CA TYR A 29 2.21 37.74 -10.93
C TYR A 29 3.12 38.64 -11.79
N LEU A 30 3.92 38.06 -12.68
CA LEU A 30 4.79 38.81 -13.59
C LEU A 30 4.00 39.71 -14.55
N ALA A 31 2.88 39.21 -15.06
CA ALA A 31 1.99 39.99 -15.92
C ALA A 31 1.39 41.18 -15.15
N ILE A 32 0.87 40.96 -13.95
CA ILE A 32 0.33 42.02 -13.07
C ILE A 32 1.42 43.04 -12.70
N LEU A 33 2.61 42.57 -12.36
CA LEU A 33 3.75 43.43 -12.03
C LEU A 33 4.12 44.34 -13.20
N SER A 34 4.10 43.79 -14.42
CA SER A 34 4.40 44.52 -15.65
C SER A 34 3.32 45.53 -16.01
N THR A 35 2.04 45.21 -15.78
CA THR A 35 0.92 46.10 -16.11
C THR A 35 0.79 47.27 -15.14
N ILE A 36 1.05 47.05 -13.84
CA ILE A 36 0.92 48.09 -12.82
C ILE A 36 2.16 48.99 -12.77
N ASN A 37 3.36 48.40 -12.80
CA ASN A 37 4.60 49.10 -12.51
C ASN A 37 5.56 49.19 -13.71
N GLY A 38 5.09 48.83 -14.91
CA GLY A 38 5.90 48.82 -16.13
C GLY A 38 6.87 47.62 -16.22
N LEU A 39 7.40 47.41 -17.43
CA LEU A 39 8.30 46.30 -17.75
C LEU A 39 9.59 46.28 -16.93
N GLU A 40 10.09 47.44 -16.50
CA GLU A 40 11.30 47.52 -15.68
C GLU A 40 11.13 46.81 -14.33
N SER A 41 9.91 46.74 -13.80
CA SER A 41 9.61 46.10 -12.52
C SER A 41 9.79 44.58 -12.53
N VAL A 42 9.84 43.96 -13.70
CA VAL A 42 10.20 42.55 -13.86
C VAL A 42 11.65 42.28 -13.42
N SER A 43 12.52 43.30 -13.48
CA SER A 43 13.90 43.21 -13.02
C SER A 43 14.05 43.27 -11.49
N SER A 44 12.97 43.53 -10.75
CA SER A 44 12.95 43.50 -9.28
C SER A 44 13.38 42.12 -8.74
N TRP A 45 13.78 42.06 -7.47
CA TRP A 45 14.16 40.79 -6.85
C TRP A 45 13.05 39.73 -6.93
N THR A 46 11.79 40.11 -6.65
CA THR A 46 10.64 39.21 -6.74
C THR A 46 10.33 38.79 -8.18
N GLY A 47 10.47 39.70 -9.15
CA GLY A 47 10.34 39.39 -10.58
C GLY A 47 11.40 38.38 -11.04
N ARG A 48 12.66 38.56 -10.64
CA ARG A 48 13.74 37.61 -10.94
C ARG A 48 13.52 36.24 -10.31
N VAL A 49 13.02 36.18 -9.06
CA VAL A 49 12.67 34.90 -8.41
C VAL A 49 11.54 34.19 -9.14
N ALA A 50 10.48 34.91 -9.52
CA ALA A 50 9.35 34.33 -10.27
C ALA A 50 9.79 33.81 -11.64
N ILE A 51 10.60 34.57 -12.39
CA ILE A 51 11.18 34.13 -13.68
C ILE A 51 12.05 32.89 -13.49
N GLY A 52 13.00 32.95 -12.55
CA GLY A 52 13.93 31.86 -12.28
C GLY A 52 13.20 30.57 -11.91
N TYR A 53 12.17 30.67 -11.06
CA TYR A 53 11.30 29.56 -10.73
C TYR A 53 10.57 29.01 -11.96
N SER A 54 9.91 29.87 -12.75
CA SER A 54 9.17 29.43 -13.94
C SER A 54 10.07 28.74 -14.98
N ILE A 55 11.27 29.28 -15.22
CA ILE A 55 12.26 28.64 -16.12
C ILE A 55 12.64 27.26 -15.56
N LEU A 56 12.97 27.18 -14.28
CA LEU A 56 13.39 25.93 -13.64
C LEU A 56 12.29 24.86 -13.69
N ASP A 57 11.05 25.22 -13.38
CA ASP A 57 9.90 24.32 -13.40
C ASP A 57 9.57 23.85 -14.82
N ILE A 58 9.70 24.72 -15.84
CA ILE A 58 9.54 24.35 -17.26
C ILE A 58 10.64 23.38 -17.70
N LEU A 59 11.90 23.65 -17.35
CA LEU A 59 13.01 22.73 -17.67
C LEU A 59 12.79 21.37 -16.99
N TYR A 60 12.45 21.37 -15.71
CA TYR A 60 12.07 20.15 -14.99
C TYR A 60 10.89 19.43 -15.66
N ALA A 61 9.86 20.16 -16.10
CA ALA A 61 8.71 19.58 -16.77
C ALA A 61 9.13 18.85 -18.06
N ILE A 62 9.91 19.52 -18.91
CA ILE A 62 10.34 19.02 -20.23
C ILE A 62 11.31 17.85 -20.09
N PHE A 63 12.30 17.95 -19.20
CA PHE A 63 13.42 17.00 -19.16
C PHE A 63 13.21 15.86 -18.15
N ILE A 64 12.31 16.00 -17.16
CA ILE A 64 12.11 15.00 -16.12
C ILE A 64 10.65 14.54 -16.07
N TYR A 65 9.70 15.45 -15.84
CA TYR A 65 8.30 15.07 -15.59
C TYR A 65 7.63 14.42 -16.81
N TYR A 66 7.66 15.06 -17.99
CA TYR A 66 7.01 14.51 -19.18
C TYR A 66 7.66 13.21 -19.66
N PRO A 67 9.00 13.07 -19.72
CA PRO A 67 9.64 11.79 -20.02
C PRO A 67 9.25 10.70 -19.02
N TYR A 68 9.20 11.01 -17.73
CA TYR A 68 8.71 10.06 -16.72
C TYR A 68 7.27 9.65 -17.01
N ASN A 69 6.38 10.63 -17.24
CA ASN A 69 4.97 10.39 -17.46
C ASN A 69 4.66 9.57 -18.73
N ARG A 70 5.54 9.61 -19.74
CA ARG A 70 5.42 8.73 -20.91
C ARG A 70 5.53 7.25 -20.53
N ARG A 71 6.31 6.92 -19.48
CA ARG A 71 6.49 5.54 -19.00
C ARG A 71 5.22 4.97 -18.36
N LEU A 72 4.38 5.81 -17.74
CA LEU A 72 3.09 5.37 -17.19
C LEU A 72 2.13 4.84 -18.27
N LYS A 73 2.34 5.22 -19.53
CA LYS A 73 1.53 4.74 -20.66
C LYS A 73 1.96 3.38 -21.18
N TRP A 74 3.11 2.86 -20.73
CA TRP A 74 3.54 1.52 -21.12
C TRP A 74 2.66 0.47 -20.45
N PRO A 75 2.38 -0.66 -21.13
CA PRO A 75 1.61 -1.75 -20.55
C PRO A 75 2.37 -2.38 -19.37
N ALA A 76 1.63 -2.86 -18.38
CA ALA A 76 2.20 -3.62 -17.29
C ALA A 76 2.78 -4.96 -17.80
N GLN A 77 3.93 -5.35 -17.27
CA GLN A 77 4.50 -6.67 -17.52
C GLN A 77 3.94 -7.63 -16.46
N HIS A 78 2.92 -8.39 -16.84
CA HIS A 78 2.22 -9.27 -15.91
C HIS A 78 3.05 -10.51 -15.59
N PRO A 79 2.92 -11.07 -14.37
CA PRO A 79 3.56 -12.34 -14.03
C PRO A 79 3.01 -13.49 -14.90
N PRO A 80 3.72 -14.63 -14.96
CA PRO A 80 3.20 -15.82 -15.63
C PRO A 80 1.83 -16.20 -15.12
N LEU A 81 0.95 -16.57 -16.05
CA LEU A 81 -0.40 -16.97 -15.74
C LEU A 81 -0.40 -18.22 -14.85
N ARG A 82 -1.14 -18.18 -13.72
CA ARG A 82 -1.29 -19.33 -12.81
C ARG A 82 -2.00 -20.49 -13.49
N PRO A 83 -1.77 -21.76 -13.12
CA PRO A 83 -2.53 -22.90 -13.64
C PRO A 83 -4.05 -22.72 -13.49
N ARG A 84 -4.85 -23.26 -14.43
CA ARG A 84 -6.33 -23.17 -14.42
C ARG A 84 -6.95 -23.54 -13.07
N ALA A 85 -6.52 -24.65 -12.47
CA ALA A 85 -7.03 -25.09 -11.17
C ALA A 85 -6.76 -24.08 -10.04
N GLU A 86 -5.59 -23.43 -10.04
CA GLU A 86 -5.25 -22.40 -9.05
C GLU A 86 -6.04 -21.10 -9.28
N ARG A 87 -6.28 -20.73 -10.54
CA ARG A 87 -7.12 -19.57 -10.88
C ARG A 87 -8.56 -19.77 -10.42
N TRP A 88 -9.13 -20.94 -10.74
CA TRP A 88 -10.47 -21.31 -10.32
C TRP A 88 -10.59 -21.33 -8.79
N ALA A 89 -9.64 -21.96 -8.10
CA ALA A 89 -9.62 -21.99 -6.64
C ALA A 89 -9.54 -20.57 -6.03
N LEU A 90 -8.72 -19.68 -6.61
CA LEU A 90 -8.66 -18.28 -6.17
C LEU A 90 -9.98 -17.55 -6.40
N PHE A 91 -10.63 -17.77 -7.55
CA PHE A 91 -11.90 -17.18 -7.91
C PHE A 91 -13.01 -17.60 -6.95
N ILE A 92 -13.20 -18.90 -6.74
CA ILE A 92 -14.18 -19.44 -5.79
C ILE A 92 -13.92 -18.90 -4.39
N ARG A 93 -12.65 -18.91 -3.95
CA ARG A 93 -12.27 -18.37 -2.65
C ARG A 93 -12.62 -16.88 -2.48
N CYS A 94 -12.50 -16.08 -3.55
CA CYS A 94 -12.96 -14.70 -3.52
C CYS A 94 -14.48 -14.64 -3.34
N LEU A 95 -15.25 -15.41 -4.11
CA LEU A 95 -16.71 -15.43 -4.01
C LEU A 95 -17.24 -15.92 -2.65
N ASP A 96 -16.57 -16.90 -2.03
CA ASP A 96 -16.93 -17.38 -0.68
C ASP A 96 -16.64 -16.30 0.38
N ASN A 97 -15.72 -15.39 0.10
CA ASN A 97 -15.32 -14.26 0.94
C ASN A 97 -15.87 -12.91 0.44
N VAL A 98 -17.05 -12.94 -0.18
CA VAL A 98 -17.83 -11.75 -0.53
C VAL A 98 -19.16 -11.78 0.22
N PRO A 99 -19.56 -10.71 0.94
CA PRO A 99 -20.84 -10.72 1.66
C PRO A 99 -22.07 -10.80 0.75
N ASP A 100 -22.02 -10.11 -0.40
CA ASP A 100 -23.07 -10.15 -1.43
C ASP A 100 -22.45 -10.05 -2.83
N THR A 101 -22.65 -11.09 -3.64
CA THR A 101 -22.01 -11.20 -4.96
C THR A 101 -22.53 -10.14 -5.93
N ALA A 102 -23.82 -9.77 -5.85
CA ALA A 102 -24.40 -8.77 -6.74
C ALA A 102 -23.82 -7.37 -6.46
N SER A 103 -23.74 -6.97 -5.19
CA SER A 103 -23.13 -5.70 -4.78
C SER A 103 -21.64 -5.66 -5.07
N TYR A 104 -20.93 -6.79 -4.87
CA TYR A 104 -19.52 -6.92 -5.24
C TYR A 104 -19.30 -6.63 -6.73
N LEU A 105 -20.11 -7.24 -7.59
CA LEU A 105 -20.05 -7.00 -9.02
C LEU A 105 -20.32 -5.52 -9.33
N GLN A 106 -21.42 -4.96 -8.86
CA GLN A 106 -21.75 -3.54 -9.10
C GLN A 106 -20.65 -2.59 -8.64
N ALA A 107 -20.02 -2.86 -7.49
CA ALA A 107 -18.94 -2.03 -6.96
C ALA A 107 -17.67 -2.10 -7.82
N TRP A 108 -17.32 -3.27 -8.36
CA TRP A 108 -16.24 -3.40 -9.37
C TRP A 108 -16.58 -2.71 -10.70
N PHE A 109 -17.87 -2.56 -11.01
CA PHE A 109 -18.41 -1.78 -12.14
C PHE A 109 -18.77 -0.33 -11.77
N LEU A 110 -18.06 0.28 -10.81
CA LEU A 110 -18.18 1.70 -10.47
C LEU A 110 -19.58 2.13 -9.97
N GLY A 111 -20.35 1.20 -9.43
CA GLY A 111 -21.73 1.43 -8.99
C GLY A 111 -22.72 1.53 -10.15
N ALA A 112 -22.42 0.89 -11.29
CA ALA A 112 -23.32 0.85 -12.44
C ALA A 112 -24.67 0.16 -12.11
N ASP A 113 -25.69 0.56 -12.85
CA ASP A 113 -27.00 -0.09 -12.79
C ASP A 113 -26.88 -1.56 -13.23
N LYS A 114 -27.61 -2.45 -12.56
CA LYS A 114 -27.55 -3.91 -12.83
C LYS A 114 -27.82 -4.24 -14.30
N ALA A 115 -28.73 -3.52 -14.94
CA ALA A 115 -29.10 -3.71 -16.36
C ALA A 115 -27.99 -3.32 -17.35
N ASP A 116 -27.02 -2.49 -16.93
CA ASP A 116 -25.88 -2.08 -17.74
C ASP A 116 -24.69 -3.03 -17.61
N ILE A 117 -24.73 -3.97 -16.66
CA ILE A 117 -23.72 -5.02 -16.46
C ILE A 117 -24.21 -6.28 -17.18
N ARG A 118 -23.57 -6.61 -18.29
CA ARG A 118 -23.92 -7.76 -19.14
C ARG A 118 -22.79 -8.77 -19.24
N GLU A 119 -23.06 -9.92 -19.86
CA GLU A 119 -22.09 -11.02 -20.00
C GLU A 119 -20.71 -10.56 -20.50
N ASP A 120 -20.66 -9.74 -21.56
CA ASP A 120 -19.38 -9.28 -22.11
C ASP A 120 -18.64 -8.30 -21.19
N ASN A 121 -19.37 -7.57 -20.34
CA ASN A 121 -18.73 -6.72 -19.33
C ASN A 121 -18.07 -7.57 -18.26
N VAL A 122 -18.76 -8.61 -17.78
CA VAL A 122 -18.26 -9.54 -16.76
C VAL A 122 -17.10 -10.37 -17.30
N ARG A 123 -17.19 -10.87 -18.54
CA ARG A 123 -16.09 -11.58 -19.22
C ARG A 123 -14.84 -10.71 -19.32
N GLU A 124 -14.99 -9.45 -19.72
CA GLU A 124 -13.89 -8.48 -19.79
C GLU A 124 -13.24 -8.22 -18.42
N PHE A 125 -14.05 -8.14 -17.37
CA PHE A 125 -13.56 -7.97 -16.00
C PHE A 125 -12.72 -9.17 -15.54
N PHE A 126 -13.20 -10.40 -15.76
CA PHE A 126 -12.47 -11.60 -15.35
C PHE A 126 -11.22 -11.87 -16.17
N SER A 127 -11.25 -11.56 -17.47
CA SER A 127 -10.07 -11.58 -18.35
C SER A 127 -8.91 -10.77 -17.75
N TRP A 128 -9.19 -9.58 -17.22
CA TRP A 128 -8.19 -8.84 -16.45
C TRP A 128 -7.91 -9.50 -15.09
N ALA A 129 -8.94 -9.68 -14.26
CA ALA A 129 -8.78 -9.96 -12.84
C ALA A 129 -8.03 -11.27 -12.57
N PHE A 130 -8.33 -12.33 -13.34
CA PHE A 130 -7.80 -13.68 -13.13
C PHE A 130 -6.82 -14.12 -14.22
N PHE A 131 -6.93 -13.58 -15.44
CA PHE A 131 -6.11 -14.01 -16.58
C PHE A 131 -5.02 -13.04 -16.99
N ASP A 132 -5.00 -11.81 -16.44
CA ASP A 132 -4.02 -10.77 -16.82
C ASP A 132 -4.02 -10.47 -18.33
N ARG A 133 -5.16 -10.70 -19.00
CA ARG A 133 -5.32 -10.51 -20.44
C ARG A 133 -5.88 -9.14 -20.76
N LEU A 134 -5.42 -8.59 -21.88
CA LEU A 134 -6.12 -7.52 -22.56
C LEU A 134 -7.33 -8.14 -23.28
N PRO A 135 -8.52 -7.52 -23.18
CA PRO A 135 -9.71 -8.03 -23.87
C PRO A 135 -9.47 -8.20 -25.37
N GLY A 136 -9.76 -9.39 -25.90
CA GLY A 136 -9.53 -9.80 -27.28
C GLY A 136 -8.20 -10.53 -27.52
N ASN A 137 -7.35 -10.68 -26.51
CA ASN A 137 -6.07 -11.42 -26.59
C ASN A 137 -6.12 -12.79 -25.88
N GLU A 138 -7.30 -13.24 -25.48
CA GLU A 138 -7.53 -14.56 -24.88
C GLU A 138 -7.41 -15.69 -25.91
N THR A 139 -6.96 -16.87 -25.50
CA THR A 139 -7.04 -18.09 -26.33
C THR A 139 -8.44 -18.67 -26.34
N ALA A 140 -8.73 -19.61 -27.24
CA ALA A 140 -10.03 -20.30 -27.27
C ALA A 140 -10.30 -21.04 -25.94
N GLU A 141 -9.28 -21.67 -25.37
CA GLU A 141 -9.38 -22.38 -24.09
C GLU A 141 -9.59 -21.41 -22.91
N GLU A 142 -8.98 -20.22 -22.96
CA GLU A 142 -9.20 -19.17 -21.96
C GLU A 142 -10.62 -18.59 -22.05
N LEU A 143 -11.18 -18.46 -23.26
CA LEU A 143 -12.57 -18.03 -23.47
C LEU A 143 -13.58 -19.04 -22.92
N GLU A 144 -13.37 -20.33 -23.19
CA GLU A 144 -14.19 -21.42 -22.63
C GLU A 144 -14.15 -21.41 -21.09
N GLU A 145 -12.96 -21.23 -20.51
CA GLU A 145 -12.84 -21.11 -19.05
C GLU A 145 -13.54 -19.85 -18.52
N LEU A 146 -13.44 -18.70 -19.20
CA LEU A 146 -14.12 -17.47 -18.77
C LEU A 146 -15.65 -17.62 -18.74
N ASP A 147 -16.22 -18.41 -19.66
CA ASP A 147 -17.66 -18.69 -19.64
C ASP A 147 -18.08 -19.47 -18.38
N GLU A 148 -17.20 -20.34 -17.84
CA GLU A 148 -17.44 -21.01 -16.54
C GLU A 148 -17.46 -20.00 -15.38
N TYR A 149 -16.61 -18.96 -15.41
CA TYR A 149 -16.58 -17.92 -14.38
C TYR A 149 -17.86 -17.08 -14.43
N VAL A 150 -18.31 -16.72 -15.64
CA VAL A 150 -19.58 -16.01 -15.84
C VAL A 150 -20.74 -16.85 -15.32
N ALA A 151 -20.79 -18.14 -15.67
CA ALA A 151 -21.84 -19.05 -15.22
C ALA A 151 -21.90 -19.18 -13.68
N GLU A 152 -20.77 -19.31 -13.01
CA GLU A 152 -20.71 -19.37 -11.55
C GLU A 152 -21.16 -18.06 -10.88
N VAL A 153 -20.81 -16.91 -11.45
CA VAL A 153 -21.32 -15.62 -10.95
C VAL A 153 -22.82 -15.51 -11.14
N GLN A 154 -23.38 -15.91 -12.28
CA GLN A 154 -24.83 -15.93 -12.50
C GLN A 154 -25.54 -16.85 -11.50
N ARG A 155 -24.93 -17.99 -11.16
CA ARG A 155 -25.44 -18.89 -10.13
C ARG A 155 -25.46 -18.23 -8.74
N ARG A 156 -24.43 -17.45 -8.40
CA ARG A 156 -24.29 -16.78 -7.09
C ARG A 156 -25.17 -15.54 -6.93
N ILE A 157 -25.44 -14.82 -8.03
CA ILE A 157 -26.34 -13.64 -8.00
C ILE A 157 -27.82 -14.00 -8.18
N ASP A 158 -28.13 -15.26 -8.48
CA ASP A 158 -29.48 -15.80 -8.70
C ASP A 158 -30.28 -15.10 -9.82
N TYR A 159 -29.58 -14.64 -10.87
CA TYR A 159 -30.19 -14.17 -12.10
C TYR A 159 -29.23 -14.30 -13.30
N GLN A 160 -29.81 -14.32 -14.51
CA GLN A 160 -29.05 -14.36 -15.76
C GLN A 160 -28.68 -12.94 -16.20
N LEU A 161 -27.44 -12.73 -16.63
CA LEU A 161 -27.02 -11.47 -17.22
C LEU A 161 -27.59 -11.37 -18.63
N GLU A 162 -27.96 -10.17 -19.06
CA GLU A 162 -28.40 -9.96 -20.43
C GLU A 162 -27.23 -10.24 -21.41
N PRO A 163 -27.49 -10.84 -22.59
CA PRO A 163 -26.45 -11.11 -23.57
C PRO A 163 -25.77 -9.84 -24.11
N GLY A 164 -24.52 -10.00 -24.51
CA GLY A 164 -23.73 -8.98 -25.19
C GLY A 164 -23.13 -7.92 -24.26
N ARG A 165 -22.85 -6.74 -24.82
CA ARG A 165 -22.12 -5.65 -24.17
C ARG A 165 -23.06 -4.57 -23.64
N GLY A 166 -23.07 -4.36 -22.33
CA GLY A 166 -23.75 -3.23 -21.67
C GLY A 166 -22.85 -1.99 -21.55
N LYS A 167 -23.40 -0.92 -20.97
CA LYS A 167 -22.72 0.39 -20.84
C LYS A 167 -21.75 0.47 -19.67
N ALA A 168 -21.79 -0.49 -18.74
CA ALA A 168 -20.96 -0.47 -17.55
C ALA A 168 -19.46 -0.60 -17.88
N LYS A 169 -18.61 -0.04 -17.02
CA LYS A 169 -17.15 -0.16 -17.10
C LYS A 169 -16.61 -0.68 -15.78
N SER A 170 -15.81 -1.74 -15.85
CA SER A 170 -15.11 -2.27 -14.68
C SER A 170 -13.80 -1.54 -14.44
N LEU A 171 -13.32 -1.62 -13.19
CA LEU A 171 -11.94 -1.27 -12.86
C LEU A 171 -10.99 -2.37 -13.32
N ARG A 172 -9.92 -1.97 -14.03
CA ARG A 172 -8.85 -2.88 -14.45
C ARG A 172 -7.50 -2.23 -14.21
N LEU A 173 -7.06 -2.24 -12.96
CA LEU A 173 -5.98 -1.38 -12.46
C LEU A 173 -4.69 -1.42 -13.30
N THR A 174 -4.29 -2.61 -13.76
CA THR A 174 -3.04 -2.79 -14.51
C THR A 174 -3.16 -2.49 -16.01
N LEU A 175 -4.39 -2.33 -16.51
CA LEU A 175 -4.70 -2.08 -17.93
C LEU A 175 -5.24 -0.68 -18.19
N ASP A 176 -5.99 -0.13 -17.24
CA ASP A 176 -6.58 1.20 -17.33
C ASP A 176 -5.49 2.29 -17.42
N GLU A 177 -5.89 3.43 -17.99
CA GLU A 177 -5.06 4.62 -17.99
C GLU A 177 -4.80 5.11 -16.55
N ILE A 178 -3.55 5.50 -16.30
CA ILE A 178 -3.15 6.02 -15.00
C ILE A 178 -3.37 7.53 -14.99
N GLU A 179 -4.30 7.99 -14.15
CA GLU A 179 -4.52 9.41 -13.90
C GLU A 179 -3.49 9.92 -12.88
N VAL A 180 -2.80 11.02 -13.23
CA VAL A 180 -1.83 11.70 -12.36
C VAL A 180 -2.04 13.21 -12.42
N ARG A 181 -1.55 13.92 -11.39
CA ARG A 181 -1.53 15.39 -11.37
C ARG A 181 -0.11 15.91 -11.43
N TYR A 182 0.05 17.06 -12.08
CA TYR A 182 1.35 17.72 -12.17
C TYR A 182 1.92 17.99 -10.77
N ARG A 183 3.20 17.63 -10.61
CA ARG A 183 4.01 17.88 -9.42
C ARG A 183 5.09 18.85 -9.81
N SER A 184 4.93 20.11 -9.41
CA SER A 184 5.91 21.16 -9.65
C SER A 184 7.20 20.88 -8.90
N ILE A 185 8.27 21.56 -9.30
CA ILE A 185 9.54 21.48 -8.59
C ILE A 185 9.41 21.98 -7.14
N ALA A 186 8.50 22.92 -6.86
CA ALA A 186 8.20 23.35 -5.49
C ALA A 186 7.77 22.18 -4.59
N TRP A 187 6.93 21.28 -5.11
CA TRP A 187 6.54 20.07 -4.38
C TRP A 187 7.73 19.17 -4.09
N TYR A 188 8.58 18.90 -5.09
CA TYR A 188 9.74 18.05 -4.87
C TYR A 188 10.83 18.69 -4.00
N ILE A 189 10.91 20.02 -3.94
CA ILE A 189 11.74 20.73 -2.95
C ILE A 189 11.21 20.45 -1.53
N ILE A 190 9.89 20.51 -1.31
CA ILE A 190 9.28 20.16 -0.03
C ILE A 190 9.61 18.71 0.36
N ILE A 191 9.47 17.76 -0.58
CA ILE A 191 9.84 16.37 -0.34
C ILE A 191 11.32 16.22 0.02
N ALA A 192 12.22 16.95 -0.63
CA ALA A 192 13.65 16.94 -0.30
C ALA A 192 13.93 17.47 1.11
N ILE A 193 13.25 18.55 1.53
CA ILE A 193 13.37 19.13 2.87
C ILE A 193 12.86 18.15 3.94
N VAL A 194 11.69 17.53 3.71
CA VAL A 194 11.11 16.55 4.63
C VAL A 194 12.02 15.33 4.77
N ASP A 195 12.58 14.82 3.67
CA ASP A 195 13.51 13.69 3.67
C ASP A 195 14.80 14.02 4.43
N LEU A 196 15.35 15.22 4.24
CA LEU A 196 16.52 15.69 4.98
C LEU A 196 16.20 15.86 6.49
N GLY A 197 15.04 16.42 6.83
CA GLY A 197 14.56 16.53 8.21
C GLY A 197 14.37 15.16 8.86
N THR A 198 13.81 14.20 8.12
CA THR A 198 13.68 12.79 8.54
C THR A 198 15.05 12.19 8.81
N HIS A 199 16.03 12.46 7.93
CA HIS A 199 17.39 11.97 8.11
C HIS A 199 18.03 12.48 9.40
N PHE A 200 17.94 13.79 9.66
CA PHE A 200 18.48 14.35 10.90
C PHE A 200 17.75 13.80 12.13
N LEU A 201 16.42 13.71 12.09
CA LEU A 201 15.62 13.22 13.21
C LEU A 201 15.92 11.75 13.54
N LEU A 202 15.93 10.86 12.55
CA LEU A 202 16.24 9.45 12.77
C LEU A 202 17.69 9.24 13.23
N SER A 203 18.65 9.99 12.66
CA SER A 203 20.04 9.98 13.11
C SER A 203 20.17 10.42 14.57
N TYR A 204 19.48 11.50 14.95
CA TYR A 204 19.43 11.98 16.33
C TYR A 204 18.80 10.94 17.28
N ARG A 205 17.85 10.13 16.79
CA ARG A 205 17.20 9.05 17.54
C ARG A 205 17.96 7.72 17.51
N GLY A 206 19.23 7.74 17.08
CA GLY A 206 20.14 6.58 17.14
C GLY A 206 20.02 5.61 15.96
N PHE A 207 19.24 5.93 14.93
CA PHE A 207 19.22 5.13 13.72
C PHE A 207 20.38 5.49 12.80
N ARG A 208 20.89 4.48 12.08
CA ARG A 208 21.99 4.59 11.13
C ARG A 208 21.42 4.44 9.73
N PHE A 209 21.62 5.44 8.88
CA PHE A 209 21.19 5.39 7.49
C PHE A 209 22.12 4.52 6.65
N HIS A 210 21.55 3.59 5.89
CA HIS A 210 22.23 2.79 4.87
C HIS A 210 21.66 3.19 3.50
N ALA A 211 22.43 3.98 2.76
CA ALA A 211 22.02 4.45 1.44
C ALA A 211 22.06 3.31 0.40
N GLN A 212 21.22 3.38 -0.63
CA GLN A 212 21.33 2.48 -1.77
C GLN A 212 22.75 2.52 -2.38
N PRO A 213 23.21 1.42 -3.02
CA PRO A 213 24.42 1.42 -3.83
C PRO A 213 24.39 2.55 -4.87
N GLU A 214 25.56 2.98 -5.34
CA GLU A 214 25.64 4.10 -6.28
C GLU A 214 24.77 3.83 -7.51
N SER A 215 23.72 4.64 -7.63
CA SER A 215 22.84 4.71 -8.78
C SER A 215 23.15 6.02 -9.51
N PRO A 216 22.91 6.13 -10.83
CA PRO A 216 23.05 7.40 -11.53
C PRO A 216 22.30 8.51 -10.78
N SER A 217 22.88 9.69 -10.61
CA SER A 217 22.33 10.78 -9.78
C SER A 217 20.92 11.26 -10.17
N TYR A 218 20.36 10.76 -11.28
CA TYR A 218 19.04 11.07 -11.81
C TYR A 218 18.02 9.93 -11.65
N SER A 219 18.36 8.83 -10.98
CA SER A 219 17.45 7.69 -10.81
C SER A 219 16.34 7.94 -9.78
N VAL A 220 16.48 8.98 -8.96
CA VAL A 220 15.51 9.37 -7.92
C VAL A 220 15.36 10.90 -7.91
N VAL A 221 14.12 11.38 -8.08
CA VAL A 221 13.76 12.79 -7.95
C VAL A 221 12.80 12.98 -6.77
N PRO A 222 13.07 13.94 -5.86
CA PRO A 222 14.23 14.85 -5.84
C PRO A 222 15.55 14.14 -5.49
N LEU A 223 16.66 14.76 -5.86
CA LEU A 223 18.00 14.30 -5.51
C LEU A 223 18.12 14.16 -3.98
N ARG A 224 18.61 13.00 -3.54
CA ARG A 224 18.79 12.68 -2.12
C ARG A 224 20.22 13.01 -1.68
N ILE A 225 20.41 14.20 -1.12
CA ILE A 225 21.74 14.72 -0.72
C ILE A 225 22.45 13.76 0.23
N GLN A 226 21.71 13.19 1.19
CA GLN A 226 22.21 12.22 2.17
C GLN A 226 22.65 10.87 1.57
N SER A 227 22.29 10.59 0.31
CA SER A 227 22.69 9.38 -0.42
C SER A 227 23.91 9.61 -1.33
N LEU A 228 24.39 10.85 -1.45
CA LEU A 228 25.61 11.17 -2.22
C LEU A 228 26.84 10.62 -1.50
N SER A 229 27.85 10.18 -2.26
CA SER A 229 29.00 9.43 -1.73
C SER A 229 29.83 10.16 -0.68
N PHE A 230 29.86 11.50 -0.74
CA PHE A 230 30.51 12.31 0.30
C PHE A 230 29.75 12.33 1.64
N PHE A 231 28.42 12.21 1.61
CA PHE A 231 27.57 12.31 2.81
C PHE A 231 27.14 10.94 3.36
N ALA A 232 27.05 9.92 2.51
CA ALA A 232 26.62 8.58 2.90
C ALA A 232 27.71 7.85 3.69
N LYS A 233 27.59 7.84 5.03
CA LYS A 233 28.52 7.13 5.92
C LYS A 233 28.51 5.61 5.74
N LYS A 234 27.38 5.05 5.31
CA LYS A 234 27.20 3.61 5.08
C LYS A 234 26.39 3.37 3.81
N ARG A 235 26.77 2.32 3.09
CA ARG A 235 26.04 1.79 1.95
C ARG A 235 25.29 0.52 2.36
N SER A 236 24.16 0.31 1.72
CA SER A 236 23.43 -0.95 1.79
C SER A 236 24.16 -2.00 0.98
N VAL A 237 24.13 -3.24 1.48
CA VAL A 237 24.55 -4.43 0.71
C VAL A 237 23.50 -4.83 -0.32
N SER A 238 22.27 -4.35 -0.16
CA SER A 238 21.15 -4.59 -1.06
C SER A 238 20.84 -3.35 -1.89
N GLN A 239 19.98 -3.47 -2.91
CA GLN A 239 19.48 -2.35 -3.70
C GLN A 239 18.49 -1.46 -2.94
N LEU A 240 18.22 -1.75 -1.66
CA LEU A 240 17.25 -1.05 -0.83
C LEU A 240 17.95 -0.08 0.12
N SER A 241 17.41 1.13 0.27
CA SER A 241 17.77 2.04 1.36
C SER A 241 17.00 1.66 2.63
N TYR A 242 17.64 1.80 3.78
CA TYR A 242 17.00 1.54 5.07
C TYR A 242 17.69 2.28 6.21
N TRP A 243 16.97 2.37 7.33
CA TRP A 243 17.46 2.86 8.60
C TRP A 243 17.63 1.69 9.56
N TYR A 244 18.78 1.66 10.23
CA TYR A 244 19.15 0.58 11.13
C TYR A 244 19.38 1.07 12.55
N ARG A 245 18.65 0.49 13.50
CA ARG A 245 18.95 0.58 14.93
C ARG A 245 19.49 -0.77 15.41
N PRO A 246 20.67 -0.81 16.07
CA PRO A 246 21.22 -2.07 16.59
C PRO A 246 20.28 -2.80 17.54
N HIS A 247 20.31 -4.13 17.48
CA HIS A 247 19.60 -5.00 18.41
C HIS A 247 20.50 -5.31 19.60
N THR A 248 20.08 -4.94 20.82
CA THR A 248 20.82 -5.20 22.06
C THR A 248 20.03 -6.04 23.06
N ALA A 249 18.70 -6.07 22.94
CA ALA A 249 17.84 -6.97 23.71
C ALA A 249 18.24 -8.44 23.52
N LYS A 250 18.16 -9.24 24.59
CA LYS A 250 18.54 -10.67 24.56
C LYS A 250 17.32 -11.61 24.44
N ASP A 251 16.17 -11.10 24.85
CA ASP A 251 14.91 -11.84 25.00
C ASP A 251 13.82 -11.28 24.08
N LYS A 252 14.19 -10.51 23.05
CA LYS A 252 13.27 -9.90 22.09
C LYS A 252 13.67 -10.23 20.67
N LEU A 253 12.70 -10.24 19.77
CA LEU A 253 12.90 -10.32 18.33
C LEU A 253 13.31 -8.94 17.80
N PRO A 254 14.29 -8.86 16.88
CA PRO A 254 14.47 -7.65 16.09
C PRO A 254 13.28 -7.41 15.16
N LEU A 255 13.09 -6.16 14.73
CA LEU A 255 11.92 -5.71 13.98
C LEU A 255 12.30 -5.25 12.57
N VAL A 256 11.62 -5.78 11.55
CA VAL A 256 11.60 -5.22 10.21
C VAL A 256 10.35 -4.37 10.04
N PHE A 257 10.51 -3.09 9.74
CA PHE A 257 9.44 -2.15 9.51
C PHE A 257 9.28 -1.80 8.02
N LEU A 258 8.05 -1.91 7.52
CA LEU A 258 7.65 -1.69 6.13
C LEU A 258 6.58 -0.59 6.08
N HIS A 259 6.93 0.57 5.53
CA HIS A 259 6.01 1.73 5.50
C HIS A 259 4.99 1.67 4.37
N GLY A 260 3.93 2.48 4.52
CA GLY A 260 2.88 2.71 3.52
C GLY A 260 3.21 3.82 2.53
N ILE A 261 2.31 4.07 1.59
CA ILE A 261 2.44 5.18 0.62
C ILE A 261 2.46 6.52 1.36
N GLY A 262 3.35 7.44 0.96
CA GLY A 262 3.39 8.79 1.48
C GLY A 262 4.75 9.46 1.31
N ILE A 263 5.12 10.33 2.24
CA ILE A 263 6.36 11.15 2.20
C ILE A 263 7.58 10.44 2.82
N GLY A 264 7.71 9.13 2.58
CA GLY A 264 8.76 8.29 3.16
C GLY A 264 8.56 8.04 4.67
N LEU A 265 9.66 7.99 5.43
CA LEU A 265 9.62 7.57 6.83
C LEU A 265 9.17 8.64 7.84
N TRP A 266 8.96 9.89 7.41
CA TRP A 266 8.60 11.01 8.29
C TRP A 266 7.44 10.71 9.26
N PRO A 267 6.27 10.18 8.82
CA PRO A 267 5.12 9.93 9.70
C PRO A 267 5.41 8.91 10.81
N TYR A 268 6.40 8.03 10.58
CA TYR A 268 6.67 6.89 11.44
C TYR A 268 7.73 7.19 12.50
N THR A 269 8.44 8.32 12.39
CA THR A 269 9.57 8.69 13.26
C THR A 269 9.19 8.68 14.75
N LEU A 270 7.97 9.12 15.09
CA LEU A 270 7.47 9.11 16.47
C LEU A 270 7.27 7.68 16.98
N CYS A 271 6.56 6.83 16.24
CA CYS A 271 6.29 5.44 16.61
C CYS A 271 7.60 4.65 16.72
N LEU A 272 8.47 4.74 15.73
CA LEU A 272 9.77 4.06 15.70
C LEU A 272 10.65 4.44 16.91
N SER A 273 10.56 5.68 17.37
CA SER A 273 11.25 6.12 18.58
C SER A 273 10.59 5.58 19.86
N ASN A 274 9.25 5.57 19.90
CA ASN A 274 8.47 5.12 21.06
C ASN A 274 8.69 3.62 21.36
N ILE A 275 8.99 2.80 20.34
CA ILE A 275 9.29 1.37 20.52
C ILE A 275 10.42 1.14 21.52
N ASN A 276 11.45 1.99 21.52
CA ASN A 276 12.59 1.88 22.44
C ASN A 276 12.63 2.95 23.53
N ALA A 277 11.58 3.78 23.68
CA ALA A 277 11.60 4.91 24.60
C ALA A 277 11.68 4.51 26.08
N ALA A 278 11.26 3.29 26.43
CA ALA A 278 11.28 2.76 27.79
C ALA A 278 12.42 1.76 28.05
N PHE A 279 13.27 1.48 27.06
CA PHE A 279 14.35 0.50 27.19
C PHE A 279 15.70 1.19 27.41
N ALA A 280 16.53 0.58 28.26
CA ALA A 280 17.93 0.95 28.41
C ALA A 280 18.71 0.67 27.11
N GLU A 281 19.90 1.25 26.96
CA GLU A 281 20.71 1.11 25.74
C GLU A 281 21.10 -0.35 25.42
N ASP A 282 21.28 -1.16 26.45
CA ASP A 282 21.63 -2.58 26.37
C ASP A 282 20.42 -3.53 26.26
N ASP A 283 19.20 -3.00 26.16
CA ASP A 283 17.95 -3.78 26.02
C ASP A 283 17.02 -3.27 24.90
N GLN A 284 17.60 -2.73 23.82
CA GLN A 284 16.84 -2.16 22.72
C GLN A 284 16.47 -3.20 21.67
N ILE A 285 15.22 -3.12 21.22
CA ILE A 285 14.77 -3.82 20.02
C ILE A 285 15.45 -3.17 18.83
N GLY A 286 16.32 -3.93 18.16
CA GLY A 286 16.88 -3.51 16.88
C GLY A 286 15.81 -3.39 15.80
N ILE A 287 15.94 -2.38 14.95
CA ILE A 287 14.94 -2.02 13.94
C ILE A 287 15.62 -1.83 12.59
N ILE A 288 15.13 -2.53 11.57
CA ILE A 288 15.39 -2.23 10.16
C ILE A 288 14.13 -1.58 9.62
N ALA A 289 14.14 -0.24 9.51
CA ALA A 289 13.08 0.51 8.85
C ALA A 289 13.43 0.67 7.37
N LEU A 290 12.80 -0.16 6.54
CA LEU A 290 12.97 -0.12 5.09
C LEU A 290 12.47 1.24 4.58
N GLU A 291 13.19 1.82 3.62
CA GLU A 291 12.74 3.02 2.92
C GLU A 291 12.49 2.67 1.45
N TYR A 292 11.24 2.32 1.14
CA TYR A 292 10.80 1.88 -0.17
C TYR A 292 10.43 3.09 -1.04
N LEU A 293 11.41 3.55 -1.82
CA LEU A 293 11.30 4.80 -2.59
C LEU A 293 10.16 4.87 -3.61
N PRO A 294 9.78 3.78 -4.32
CA PRO A 294 8.68 3.84 -5.30
C PRO A 294 7.33 4.28 -4.73
N VAL A 295 7.12 4.16 -3.41
CA VAL A 295 5.89 4.60 -2.73
C VAL A 295 6.11 5.80 -1.80
N SER A 296 7.24 6.50 -1.96
CA SER A 296 7.66 7.61 -1.10
C SER A 296 7.49 9.01 -1.74
N THR A 297 6.51 9.18 -2.64
CA THR A 297 6.26 10.42 -3.41
C THR A 297 7.51 10.90 -4.16
N ARG A 298 8.08 10.02 -4.98
CA ARG A 298 9.32 10.25 -5.73
C ARG A 298 9.19 9.71 -7.15
N LEU A 299 9.86 10.36 -8.09
CA LEU A 299 10.07 9.77 -9.40
C LEU A 299 11.27 8.84 -9.31
N THR A 300 11.05 7.54 -9.50
CA THR A 300 12.10 6.52 -9.40
C THR A 300 12.15 5.61 -10.63
N ASN A 301 13.21 4.81 -10.73
CA ASN A 301 13.15 3.58 -11.52
C ASN A 301 11.96 2.69 -11.09
N PRO A 302 11.53 1.75 -11.95
CA PRO A 302 10.48 0.80 -11.59
C PRO A 302 10.79 0.11 -10.25
N PRO A 303 9.77 -0.23 -9.45
CA PRO A 303 9.97 -1.06 -8.27
C PRO A 303 10.62 -2.40 -8.65
N LEU A 304 11.34 -2.99 -7.70
CA LEU A 304 11.87 -4.35 -7.85
C LEU A 304 10.71 -5.33 -8.08
N SER A 305 10.94 -6.36 -8.89
CA SER A 305 10.03 -7.50 -8.94
C SER A 305 9.96 -8.19 -7.57
N GLN A 306 8.89 -8.94 -7.32
CA GLN A 306 8.73 -9.67 -6.05
C GLN A 306 9.93 -10.59 -5.73
N PRO A 307 10.44 -11.43 -6.65
CA PRO A 307 11.61 -12.27 -6.37
C PRO A 307 12.87 -11.46 -6.03
N GLU A 308 13.11 -10.36 -6.75
CA GLU A 308 14.25 -9.48 -6.48
C GLU A 308 14.12 -8.82 -5.11
N PHE A 309 12.94 -8.28 -4.77
CA PHE A 309 12.67 -7.70 -3.46
C PHE A 309 12.96 -8.70 -2.33
N LEU A 310 12.45 -9.93 -2.44
CA LEU A 310 12.66 -10.98 -1.44
C LEU A 310 14.14 -11.34 -1.30
N ALA A 311 14.87 -11.44 -2.41
CA ALA A 311 16.32 -11.68 -2.40
C ALA A 311 17.09 -10.54 -1.73
N GLN A 312 16.72 -9.28 -2.01
CA GLN A 312 17.33 -8.11 -1.38
C GLN A 312 17.06 -8.04 0.14
N ILE A 313 15.88 -8.46 0.59
CA ILE A 313 15.54 -8.54 2.02
C ILE A 313 16.31 -9.67 2.71
N ALA A 314 16.37 -10.86 2.11
CA ALA A 314 17.15 -11.98 2.66
C ALA A 314 18.63 -11.58 2.84
N LEU A 315 19.25 -11.02 1.80
CA LEU A 315 20.63 -10.52 1.85
C LEU A 315 20.86 -9.50 2.97
N LEU A 316 19.91 -8.58 3.15
CA LEU A 316 19.97 -7.56 4.19
C LEU A 316 19.90 -8.20 5.58
N LEU A 317 18.98 -9.14 5.81
CA LEU A 317 18.81 -9.81 7.09
C LEU A 317 20.01 -10.70 7.45
N ASP A 318 20.59 -11.38 6.46
CA ASP A 318 21.76 -12.25 6.64
C ASP A 318 22.98 -11.42 7.05
N MET A 319 23.17 -10.24 6.45
CA MET A 319 24.25 -9.33 6.81
C MET A 319 24.15 -8.85 8.27
N HIS A 320 22.93 -8.63 8.77
CA HIS A 320 22.69 -8.26 10.18
C HIS A 320 22.60 -9.48 11.12
N GLY A 321 22.67 -10.70 10.61
CA GLY A 321 22.56 -11.94 11.39
C GLY A 321 21.18 -12.16 12.03
N TRP A 322 20.10 -11.74 11.36
CA TRP A 322 18.73 -11.82 11.90
C TRP A 322 17.99 -13.08 11.42
N ASP A 323 18.20 -14.21 12.09
CA ASP A 323 17.56 -15.49 11.73
C ASP A 323 16.09 -15.58 12.16
N LYS A 324 15.71 -14.83 13.19
CA LYS A 324 14.33 -14.73 13.68
C LYS A 324 13.99 -13.27 13.92
N PHE A 325 12.85 -12.82 13.41
CA PHE A 325 12.44 -11.42 13.52
C PHE A 325 10.92 -11.24 13.51
N ALA A 326 10.48 -10.07 13.95
CA ALA A 326 9.12 -9.58 13.83
C ALA A 326 8.99 -8.67 12.60
N VAL A 327 7.80 -8.59 12.01
CA VAL A 327 7.48 -7.67 10.91
C VAL A 327 6.40 -6.69 11.37
N LEU A 328 6.58 -5.39 11.13
CA LEU A 328 5.54 -4.37 11.23
C LEU A 328 5.31 -3.76 9.84
N GLY A 329 4.14 -4.02 9.25
CA GLY A 329 3.73 -3.45 7.97
C GLY A 329 2.59 -2.45 8.15
N HIS A 330 2.64 -1.32 7.44
CA HIS A 330 1.53 -0.36 7.39
C HIS A 330 1.05 -0.15 5.96
N SER A 331 -0.27 -0.17 5.73
CA SER A 331 -0.88 0.15 4.43
C SER A 331 -0.19 -0.63 3.31
N TYR A 332 0.35 0.01 2.27
CA TYR A 332 1.13 -0.66 1.21
C TYR A 332 2.24 -1.60 1.74
N GLY A 333 2.88 -1.28 2.86
CA GLY A 333 3.89 -2.13 3.50
C GLY A 333 3.35 -3.49 3.93
N THR A 334 2.03 -3.65 4.12
CA THR A 334 1.43 -4.96 4.38
C THR A 334 1.44 -5.86 3.15
N ALA A 335 1.40 -5.32 1.92
CA ALA A 335 1.59 -6.12 0.70
C ALA A 335 3.03 -6.65 0.59
N LEU A 336 4.03 -5.84 0.94
CA LEU A 336 5.42 -6.29 1.03
C LEU A 336 5.59 -7.35 2.14
N ALA A 337 4.92 -7.18 3.27
CA ALA A 337 4.88 -8.20 4.33
C ALA A 337 4.27 -9.51 3.80
N THR A 338 3.18 -9.45 3.04
CA THR A 338 2.58 -10.63 2.39
C THR A 338 3.56 -11.38 1.51
N HIS A 339 4.36 -10.68 0.70
CA HIS A 339 5.40 -11.34 -0.11
C HIS A 339 6.41 -12.09 0.76
N MET A 340 6.84 -11.49 1.87
CA MET A 340 7.76 -12.12 2.81
C MET A 340 7.13 -13.33 3.51
N LEU A 341 5.86 -13.23 3.90
CA LEU A 341 5.10 -14.32 4.52
C LEU A 341 4.86 -15.48 3.55
N LYS A 342 4.77 -15.24 2.24
CA LYS A 342 4.64 -16.31 1.24
C LYS A 342 5.97 -16.89 0.76
N SER A 343 7.08 -16.26 1.12
CA SER A 343 8.41 -16.69 0.68
C SER A 343 8.92 -17.88 1.51
N PRO A 344 9.33 -19.00 0.88
CA PRO A 344 9.91 -20.13 1.58
C PRO A 344 11.16 -19.79 2.40
N SER A 345 11.97 -18.82 1.97
CA SER A 345 13.22 -18.46 2.66
C SER A 345 13.03 -17.47 3.81
N LEU A 346 11.98 -16.64 3.79
CA LEU A 346 11.73 -15.64 4.82
C LEU A 346 10.63 -16.05 5.81
N ASN A 347 9.62 -16.79 5.36
CA ASN A 347 8.51 -17.21 6.22
C ASN A 347 8.98 -17.92 7.52
N PRO A 348 9.91 -18.91 7.48
CA PRO A 348 10.36 -19.60 8.69
C PRO A 348 11.02 -18.66 9.72
N ARG A 349 11.58 -17.54 9.26
CA ARG A 349 12.28 -16.53 10.07
C ARG A 349 11.32 -15.55 10.74
N ILE A 350 10.13 -15.33 10.17
CA ILE A 350 9.12 -14.40 10.70
C ILE A 350 8.35 -15.05 11.85
N GLN A 351 8.63 -14.62 13.08
CA GLN A 351 8.04 -15.18 14.30
C GLN A 351 6.77 -14.45 14.76
N SER A 352 6.60 -13.21 14.32
CA SER A 352 5.41 -12.42 14.59
C SER A 352 5.21 -11.34 13.53
N VAL A 353 3.96 -10.90 13.37
CA VAL A 353 3.60 -9.84 12.43
C VAL A 353 2.59 -8.88 13.07
N VAL A 354 2.82 -7.58 12.85
CA VAL A 354 1.87 -6.52 13.14
C VAL A 354 1.50 -5.84 11.83
N LEU A 355 0.21 -5.83 11.50
CA LEU A 355 -0.31 -5.19 10.30
C LEU A 355 -1.17 -4.00 10.70
N VAL A 356 -0.82 -2.79 10.27
CA VAL A 356 -1.55 -1.56 10.58
C VAL A 356 -2.27 -1.07 9.34
N ASP A 357 -3.57 -0.87 9.46
CA ASP A 357 -4.47 -0.46 8.37
C ASP A 357 -4.21 -1.30 7.09
N PRO A 358 -4.33 -2.63 7.18
CA PRO A 358 -3.85 -3.54 6.15
C PRO A 358 -4.66 -3.45 4.87
N VAL A 359 -4.00 -3.13 3.77
CA VAL A 359 -4.60 -3.20 2.43
C VAL A 359 -4.54 -4.61 1.84
N CYS A 360 -3.75 -5.51 2.42
CA CYS A 360 -3.57 -6.87 1.91
C CYS A 360 -4.71 -7.83 2.27
N ILE A 361 -5.49 -7.54 3.31
CA ILE A 361 -6.58 -8.41 3.76
C ILE A 361 -7.84 -8.07 2.96
N LEU A 362 -8.49 -9.07 2.37
CA LEU A 362 -9.64 -8.91 1.47
C LEU A 362 -9.37 -7.95 0.31
N LEU A 363 -8.14 -7.90 -0.19
CA LEU A 363 -7.74 -7.00 -1.28
C LEU A 363 -8.53 -7.21 -2.58
N HIS A 364 -9.18 -8.37 -2.74
CA HIS A 364 -10.09 -8.65 -3.86
C HIS A 364 -11.41 -7.89 -3.77
N LEU A 365 -11.76 -7.32 -2.60
CA LEU A 365 -12.91 -6.44 -2.47
C LEU A 365 -12.61 -5.07 -3.11
N PRO A 366 -13.62 -4.41 -3.72
CA PRO A 366 -13.39 -3.21 -4.51
C PRO A 366 -13.01 -1.98 -3.69
N HIS A 367 -13.23 -1.98 -2.36
CA HIS A 367 -13.05 -0.81 -1.50
C HIS A 367 -11.68 -0.17 -1.62
N VAL A 368 -10.59 -0.93 -1.42
CA VAL A 368 -9.22 -0.42 -1.47
C VAL A 368 -8.92 0.17 -2.86
N ALA A 369 -9.21 -0.61 -3.91
CA ALA A 369 -8.99 -0.20 -5.30
C ALA A 369 -9.76 1.08 -5.63
N TYR A 370 -11.07 1.11 -5.37
CA TYR A 370 -11.95 2.23 -5.67
C TYR A 370 -11.59 3.48 -4.86
N ASN A 371 -11.49 3.34 -3.53
CA ASN A 371 -11.23 4.46 -2.62
C ASN A 371 -9.90 5.15 -2.90
N PHE A 372 -8.89 4.38 -3.31
CA PHE A 372 -7.57 4.91 -3.61
C PHE A 372 -7.44 5.44 -5.04
N THR A 373 -8.03 4.78 -6.05
CA THR A 373 -7.73 5.09 -7.46
C THR A 373 -8.83 5.79 -8.24
N ARG A 374 -10.07 5.85 -7.72
CA ARG A 374 -11.25 6.29 -8.50
C ARG A 374 -12.20 7.20 -7.76
N ARG A 375 -12.28 7.10 -6.43
CA ARG A 375 -13.17 7.94 -5.63
C ARG A 375 -12.85 9.41 -5.85
N LYS A 376 -13.88 10.17 -6.23
CA LYS A 376 -13.77 11.64 -6.34
C LYS A 376 -13.77 12.24 -4.94
N PRO A 377 -12.74 13.03 -4.55
CA PRO A 377 -12.66 13.57 -3.21
C PRO A 377 -13.75 14.62 -2.97
N ARG A 378 -14.38 14.55 -1.80
CA ARG A 378 -15.40 15.48 -1.29
C ARG A 378 -15.01 16.07 0.06
N ARG A 379 -14.34 15.30 0.92
CA ARG A 379 -13.89 15.72 2.26
C ARG A 379 -12.42 16.14 2.28
N ALA A 380 -12.01 16.84 3.33
CA ALA A 380 -10.64 17.36 3.42
C ALA A 380 -9.59 16.24 3.43
N ASN A 381 -9.77 15.22 4.26
CA ASN A 381 -8.92 14.01 4.28
C ASN A 381 -8.87 13.28 2.91
N GLU A 382 -9.97 13.25 2.17
CA GLU A 382 -10.04 12.66 0.83
C GLU A 382 -9.24 13.49 -0.19
N TYR A 383 -9.30 14.83 -0.12
CA TYR A 383 -8.44 15.69 -0.96
C TYR A 383 -6.96 15.53 -0.60
N LEU A 384 -6.64 15.35 0.68
CA LEU A 384 -5.28 15.04 1.13
C LEU A 384 -4.78 13.73 0.50
N LEU A 385 -5.54 12.63 0.65
CA LEU A 385 -5.17 11.34 0.06
C LEU A 385 -5.09 11.42 -1.47
N TRP A 386 -6.13 11.96 -2.11
CA TRP A 386 -6.22 12.05 -3.56
C TRP A 386 -5.03 12.80 -4.16
N TYR A 387 -4.72 13.99 -3.65
CA TYR A 387 -3.63 14.78 -4.22
C TYR A 387 -2.26 14.28 -3.78
N PHE A 388 -2.03 13.94 -2.52
CA PHE A 388 -0.68 13.66 -2.02
C PHE A 388 -0.25 12.20 -2.09
N ALA A 389 -1.19 11.27 -2.30
CA ALA A 389 -0.90 9.85 -2.49
C ALA A 389 -1.37 9.36 -3.87
N SER A 390 -2.68 9.37 -4.15
CA SER A 390 -3.26 8.69 -5.32
C SER A 390 -2.79 9.25 -6.66
N MET A 391 -2.68 10.56 -6.78
CA MET A 391 -2.35 11.25 -8.03
C MET A 391 -0.83 11.44 -8.23
N ASP A 392 0.01 10.96 -7.30
CA ASP A 392 1.48 11.04 -7.41
C ASP A 392 1.99 10.15 -8.56
N PRO A 393 2.82 10.66 -9.50
CA PRO A 393 3.26 9.87 -10.64
C PRO A 393 4.07 8.62 -10.27
N GLY A 394 4.89 8.67 -9.23
CA GLY A 394 5.71 7.53 -8.81
C GLY A 394 4.87 6.42 -8.21
N VAL A 395 4.00 6.79 -7.26
CA VAL A 395 3.02 5.88 -6.65
C VAL A 395 2.10 5.30 -7.71
N ALA A 396 1.57 6.13 -8.60
CA ALA A 396 0.63 5.68 -9.61
C ALA A 396 1.29 4.75 -10.64
N HIS A 397 2.57 4.98 -10.99
CA HIS A 397 3.36 4.04 -11.80
C HIS A 397 3.56 2.70 -11.07
N CYS A 398 3.91 2.73 -9.79
CA CYS A 398 4.06 1.53 -8.95
C CYS A 398 2.76 0.71 -8.91
N LEU A 399 1.63 1.35 -8.59
CA LEU A 399 0.34 0.67 -8.47
C LEU A 399 -0.21 0.23 -9.83
N GLY A 400 -0.19 1.12 -10.81
CA GLY A 400 -0.80 0.87 -12.10
C GLY A 400 -0.03 -0.12 -12.99
N ARG A 401 1.27 -0.35 -12.74
CA ARG A 401 2.10 -1.22 -13.62
C ARG A 401 2.83 -2.35 -12.92
N HIS A 402 2.89 -2.34 -11.59
CA HIS A 402 3.69 -3.31 -10.82
C HIS A 402 2.96 -3.87 -9.58
N PHE A 403 1.69 -3.55 -9.37
CA PHE A 403 0.91 -4.07 -8.25
C PHE A 403 -0.11 -5.10 -8.75
N PHE A 404 0.24 -6.38 -8.63
CA PHE A 404 -0.63 -7.49 -9.00
C PHE A 404 -1.38 -7.99 -7.76
N TRP A 405 -2.68 -7.67 -7.68
CA TRP A 405 -3.48 -7.90 -6.47
C TRP A 405 -3.45 -9.36 -5.98
N LYS A 406 -3.39 -10.33 -6.92
CA LYS A 406 -3.34 -11.78 -6.65
C LYS A 406 -2.13 -12.19 -5.81
N ASP A 407 -1.03 -11.46 -5.93
CA ASP A 407 0.22 -11.73 -5.20
C ASP A 407 0.29 -10.94 -3.89
N ASN A 408 -0.47 -9.84 -3.81
CA ASN A 408 -0.50 -8.91 -2.68
C ASN A 408 -1.59 -9.22 -1.64
N ILE A 409 -2.58 -10.04 -1.99
CA ILE A 409 -3.64 -10.45 -1.06
C ILE A 409 -3.09 -11.44 -0.02
N ALA A 410 -3.39 -11.24 1.26
CA ALA A 410 -3.09 -12.16 2.34
C ALA A 410 -4.38 -12.78 2.88
N TRP A 411 -4.36 -14.10 3.02
CA TRP A 411 -5.41 -14.84 3.70
C TRP A 411 -5.03 -15.14 5.15
N LYS A 412 -6.00 -15.51 6.00
CA LYS A 412 -5.76 -15.81 7.43
C LYS A 412 -4.61 -16.80 7.64
N GLU A 413 -4.54 -17.85 6.83
CA GLU A 413 -3.50 -18.87 6.93
C GLU A 413 -2.13 -18.37 6.46
N ASP A 414 -2.06 -17.44 5.50
CA ASP A 414 -0.79 -16.82 5.10
C ASP A 414 -0.18 -16.06 6.29
N LEU A 415 -1.03 -15.41 7.10
CA LEU A 415 -0.62 -14.68 8.30
C LEU A 415 -0.12 -15.65 9.38
N LEU A 416 -0.88 -16.70 9.67
CA LEU A 416 -0.62 -17.59 10.81
C LEU A 416 0.48 -18.63 10.56
N ARG A 417 0.63 -19.13 9.33
CA ARG A 417 1.44 -20.32 9.04
C ARG A 417 2.94 -20.03 9.05
N ILE A 418 3.67 -20.78 9.87
CA ILE A 418 5.13 -20.94 9.73
C ILE A 418 5.40 -22.17 8.86
N LEU A 419 6.12 -21.99 7.76
CA LEU A 419 6.61 -23.06 6.90
C LEU A 419 7.73 -23.78 7.63
N GLU A 420 7.61 -25.11 7.73
CA GLU A 420 8.66 -25.94 8.30
C GLU A 420 9.74 -26.20 7.24
N GLU A 421 11.01 -26.12 7.64
CA GLU A 421 12.11 -26.51 6.75
C GLU A 421 11.98 -28.00 6.40
N PRO A 422 12.18 -28.40 5.13
CA PRO A 422 12.28 -29.81 4.78
C PRO A 422 13.46 -30.41 5.56
N SER A 423 13.22 -31.47 6.34
CA SER A 423 14.30 -32.22 6.99
C SER A 423 15.35 -32.62 5.95
N ALA A 424 16.64 -32.43 6.28
CA ALA A 424 17.79 -32.74 5.41
C ALA A 424 17.85 -34.20 4.91
N ASN A 425 17.03 -35.10 5.48
CA ASN A 425 16.99 -36.52 5.14
C ASN A 425 15.84 -36.88 4.17
N GLY A 426 15.07 -35.92 3.64
CA GLY A 426 13.97 -36.19 2.71
C GLY A 426 12.78 -36.95 3.31
N GLU A 427 12.87 -37.39 4.57
CA GLU A 427 11.75 -37.91 5.33
C GLU A 427 10.87 -36.76 5.81
N ILE A 428 9.67 -36.66 5.21
CA ILE A 428 8.55 -35.93 5.81
C ILE A 428 8.30 -36.61 7.14
N ASN A 429 8.75 -36.01 8.23
CA ASN A 429 8.53 -36.51 9.56
C ASN A 429 7.03 -36.34 9.87
N ARG A 430 6.20 -37.26 9.37
CA ARG A 430 4.74 -37.33 9.59
C ARG A 430 4.38 -37.76 11.01
N ILE A 431 5.34 -37.75 11.94
CA ILE A 431 5.03 -37.83 13.36
C ILE A 431 4.51 -36.45 13.75
N ALA A 432 3.18 -36.31 13.72
CA ALA A 432 2.48 -35.16 14.24
C ALA A 432 3.08 -34.80 15.60
N ARG A 433 3.75 -33.66 15.68
CA ARG A 433 4.21 -33.13 16.97
C ARG A 433 2.98 -33.01 17.87
N PRO A 434 3.06 -33.41 19.15
CA PRO A 434 2.00 -33.14 20.11
C PRO A 434 1.92 -31.62 20.28
N GLY A 435 1.01 -30.96 19.55
CA GLY A 435 0.89 -29.49 19.53
C GLY A 435 0.42 -28.87 18.21
N GLY A 436 0.28 -29.62 17.12
CA GLY A 436 -0.15 -29.07 15.82
C GLY A 436 0.92 -28.23 15.12
N PRO A 437 0.63 -27.69 13.91
CA PRO A 437 1.58 -26.88 13.16
C PRO A 437 1.90 -25.58 13.90
N ARG A 438 3.18 -25.19 13.90
CA ARG A 438 3.65 -23.96 14.56
C ARG A 438 2.97 -22.74 13.92
N ARG A 439 2.29 -21.93 14.74
CA ARG A 439 1.68 -20.66 14.33
C ARG A 439 2.53 -19.47 14.80
N ARG A 440 2.57 -18.40 14.01
CA ARG A 440 3.16 -17.12 14.43
C ARG A 440 2.13 -16.24 15.13
N ARG A 441 2.60 -15.32 15.99
CA ARG A 441 1.76 -14.29 16.59
C ARG A 441 1.36 -13.25 15.54
N VAL A 442 0.08 -12.96 15.42
CA VAL A 442 -0.46 -11.99 14.46
C VAL A 442 -1.26 -10.94 15.21
N THR A 443 -0.93 -9.67 15.01
CA THR A 443 -1.74 -8.55 15.50
C THR A 443 -2.13 -7.63 14.34
N VAL A 444 -3.43 -7.38 14.16
CA VAL A 444 -3.95 -6.47 13.14
C VAL A 444 -4.48 -5.21 13.82
N CYS A 445 -3.95 -4.05 13.47
CA CYS A 445 -4.40 -2.76 13.98
C CYS A 445 -5.31 -2.11 12.93
N LEU A 446 -6.55 -1.77 13.31
CA LEU A 446 -7.55 -1.18 12.42
C LEU A 446 -7.98 0.20 12.90
N ALA A 447 -7.89 1.21 12.03
CA ALA A 447 -8.49 2.52 12.25
C ALA A 447 -10.01 2.51 11.99
N GLU A 448 -10.81 2.99 12.93
CA GLU A 448 -12.29 2.92 12.86
C GLU A 448 -12.87 3.61 11.60
N ARG A 449 -12.27 4.73 11.19
CA ARG A 449 -12.77 5.62 10.13
C ARG A 449 -11.86 5.63 8.90
N ASP A 450 -11.12 4.55 8.69
CA ASP A 450 -10.20 4.39 7.57
C ASP A 450 -10.87 4.74 6.24
N LEU A 451 -10.36 5.77 5.55
CA LEU A 451 -10.92 6.19 4.27
C LEU A 451 -10.58 5.25 3.10
N ILE A 452 -9.71 4.26 3.26
CA ILE A 452 -9.23 3.35 2.22
C ILE A 452 -9.81 1.95 2.43
N VAL A 453 -9.61 1.38 3.62
CA VAL A 453 -9.96 -0.01 3.96
C VAL A 453 -11.34 -0.04 4.61
N ASP A 454 -12.18 -1.01 4.23
CA ASP A 454 -13.41 -1.28 4.97
C ASP A 454 -13.09 -2.08 6.24
N THR A 455 -12.74 -1.37 7.31
CA THR A 455 -12.24 -1.97 8.55
C THR A 455 -13.28 -2.80 9.29
N LYS A 456 -14.58 -2.51 9.11
CA LYS A 456 -15.65 -3.32 9.70
C LYS A 456 -15.74 -4.68 9.02
N THR A 457 -15.71 -4.69 7.68
CA THR A 457 -15.70 -5.92 6.89
C THR A 457 -14.42 -6.73 7.13
N VAL A 458 -13.25 -6.07 7.23
CA VAL A 458 -12.00 -6.74 7.62
C VAL A 458 -12.08 -7.35 9.03
N LEU A 459 -12.60 -6.61 10.01
CA LEU A 459 -12.76 -7.12 11.37
C LEU A 459 -13.66 -8.35 11.40
N GLN A 460 -14.80 -8.31 10.72
CA GLN A 460 -15.72 -9.44 10.64
C GLN A 460 -15.08 -10.65 9.98
N TYR A 461 -14.37 -10.45 8.87
CA TYR A 461 -13.62 -11.53 8.24
C TYR A 461 -12.64 -12.16 9.23
N LEU A 462 -11.87 -11.37 9.97
CA LEU A 462 -10.88 -11.87 10.93
C LEU A 462 -11.49 -12.60 12.13
N LEU A 463 -12.70 -12.24 12.55
CA LEU A 463 -13.40 -12.83 13.69
C LEU A 463 -14.34 -14.01 13.34
N ASN A 464 -14.52 -14.29 12.06
CA ASN A 464 -15.36 -15.41 11.61
C ASN A 464 -14.54 -16.70 11.43
N ASP A 465 -15.12 -17.84 11.85
CA ASP A 465 -14.56 -19.17 11.60
C ASP A 465 -14.76 -19.62 10.15
N GLU A 466 -15.90 -19.27 9.55
CA GLU A 466 -16.27 -19.65 8.19
C GLU A 466 -16.11 -18.50 7.18
N ASP A 467 -15.98 -18.86 5.91
CA ASP A 467 -16.15 -17.92 4.80
C ASP A 467 -17.59 -17.36 4.85
N TRP A 468 -17.81 -16.13 4.35
CA TRP A 468 -19.13 -15.49 4.48
C TRP A 468 -20.25 -16.26 3.79
N ILE A 469 -19.93 -17.00 2.73
CA ILE A 469 -20.86 -17.83 1.99
C ILE A 469 -20.31 -19.25 1.95
N SER A 470 -20.48 -20.01 3.03
CA SER A 470 -20.36 -21.47 3.00
C SER A 470 -21.54 -22.08 2.21
N GLU A 471 -21.30 -23.15 1.43
CA GLU A 471 -22.35 -23.91 0.75
C GLU A 471 -23.44 -24.33 1.74
N GLY A 472 -24.60 -23.65 1.74
CA GLY A 472 -25.77 -24.04 2.52
C GLY A 472 -26.59 -22.93 3.19
N ALA A 473 -26.13 -21.68 3.22
CA ALA A 473 -26.85 -20.59 3.89
C ALA A 473 -27.40 -19.54 2.90
N ILE A 474 -28.56 -19.82 2.29
CA ILE A 474 -29.37 -18.79 1.63
C ILE A 474 -30.38 -18.28 2.67
N SER A 475 -30.25 -17.04 3.12
CA SER A 475 -31.37 -16.32 3.75
C SER A 475 -31.65 -15.05 2.98
N GLU A 476 -32.87 -14.96 2.47
CA GLU A 476 -33.39 -13.84 1.71
C GLU A 476 -33.46 -12.54 2.53
N ASN A 477 -33.24 -11.42 1.84
CA ASN A 477 -33.57 -10.04 2.19
C ASN A 477 -32.50 -9.19 2.91
N SER A 478 -31.74 -8.39 2.14
CA SER A 478 -31.76 -6.93 2.34
C SER A 478 -31.21 -6.17 1.13
N PHE A 479 -32.00 -5.23 0.62
CA PHE A 479 -31.65 -4.32 -0.48
C PHE A 479 -30.95 -3.07 0.06
N ILE A 480 -29.82 -2.70 -0.56
CA ILE A 480 -29.19 -1.37 -0.56
C ILE A 480 -29.08 -0.72 0.84
N SER A 481 -28.38 -1.43 1.70
CA SER A 481 -27.21 -0.89 2.38
C SER A 481 -26.17 -2.00 2.24
N ILE A 482 -24.87 -1.71 2.25
CA ILE A 482 -24.00 -2.69 2.91
C ILE A 482 -24.55 -2.65 4.33
N GLN A 483 -25.50 -3.53 4.67
CA GLN A 483 -25.97 -3.65 6.04
C GLN A 483 -24.68 -3.91 6.77
N GLN A 484 -24.18 -2.91 7.50
CA GLN A 484 -23.17 -3.14 8.52
C GLN A 484 -23.83 -4.19 9.39
N PRO A 485 -23.32 -5.43 9.43
CA PRO A 485 -23.81 -6.36 10.43
C PRO A 485 -23.51 -5.65 11.76
N SER A 486 -24.55 -5.38 12.55
CA SER A 486 -24.41 -4.72 13.84
C SER A 486 -23.76 -5.69 14.80
N VAL A 487 -22.46 -5.91 14.63
CA VAL A 487 -21.62 -6.42 15.70
C VAL A 487 -21.60 -5.28 16.71
N GLY A 488 -22.24 -5.48 17.85
CA GLY A 488 -22.07 -4.64 19.02
C GLY A 488 -20.60 -4.75 19.45
N LEU A 489 -19.74 -3.95 18.83
CA LEU A 489 -18.32 -3.92 19.12
C LEU A 489 -18.14 -3.10 20.39
N GLU A 490 -18.32 -3.74 21.54
CA GLU A 490 -17.82 -3.21 22.81
C GLU A 490 -16.39 -3.70 23.00
N GLY A 491 -15.44 -2.75 23.08
CA GLY A 491 -14.02 -3.04 23.31
C GLY A 491 -13.11 -2.53 22.20
N ASP A 492 -11.81 -2.42 22.52
CA ASP A 492 -10.77 -1.94 21.62
C ASP A 492 -9.75 -3.04 21.24
N HIS A 493 -10.01 -4.28 21.65
CA HIS A 493 -9.18 -5.46 21.42
C HIS A 493 -10.05 -6.71 21.24
N PHE A 494 -9.74 -7.50 20.22
CA PHE A 494 -10.43 -8.75 19.88
C PHE A 494 -9.39 -9.82 19.59
N GLU A 495 -9.72 -11.09 19.80
CA GLU A 495 -8.85 -12.22 19.44
C GLU A 495 -9.72 -13.35 18.91
N HIS A 496 -9.28 -13.95 17.80
CA HIS A 496 -9.93 -15.11 17.22
C HIS A 496 -8.93 -15.94 16.44
N ASN A 497 -8.91 -17.26 16.69
CA ASN A 497 -8.08 -18.23 15.99
C ASN A 497 -6.57 -17.89 15.95
N GLY A 498 -6.06 -17.18 16.96
CA GLY A 498 -4.66 -16.75 17.05
C GLY A 498 -4.34 -15.47 16.29
N ILE A 499 -5.36 -14.74 15.81
CA ILE A 499 -5.22 -13.39 15.28
C ILE A 499 -5.79 -12.42 16.31
N GLU A 500 -4.93 -11.56 16.84
CA GLU A 500 -5.32 -10.42 17.67
C GLU A 500 -5.69 -9.23 16.78
N VAL A 501 -6.74 -8.50 17.12
CA VAL A 501 -7.14 -7.27 16.44
C VAL A 501 -7.20 -6.12 17.45
N ALA A 502 -6.43 -5.07 17.22
CA ALA A 502 -6.45 -3.84 17.99
C ALA A 502 -7.24 -2.76 17.24
N TRP A 503 -8.35 -2.31 17.80
CA TRP A 503 -9.23 -1.31 17.21
C TRP A 503 -8.87 0.09 17.69
N PHE A 504 -8.65 1.03 16.77
CA PHE A 504 -8.30 2.41 17.05
C PHE A 504 -9.48 3.34 16.76
N ASP A 505 -10.21 3.68 17.82
CA ASP A 505 -11.43 4.50 17.76
C ASP A 505 -11.17 5.93 17.26
N GLY A 506 -12.07 6.43 16.42
CA GLY A 506 -12.03 7.79 15.88
C GLY A 506 -10.83 8.11 14.98
N LEU A 507 -10.00 7.11 14.66
CA LEU A 507 -8.83 7.29 13.81
C LEU A 507 -9.17 7.00 12.35
N ASP A 508 -8.53 7.76 11.46
CA ASP A 508 -8.50 7.50 10.03
C ASP A 508 -7.18 6.80 9.67
N HIS A 509 -7.04 6.33 8.43
CA HIS A 509 -5.89 5.61 7.91
C HIS A 509 -4.57 6.29 8.29
N ALA A 510 -3.58 5.52 8.73
CA ALA A 510 -2.26 5.95 9.19
C ALA A 510 -2.25 6.85 10.45
N GLN A 511 -3.39 7.32 10.97
CA GLN A 511 -3.39 8.23 12.13
C GLN A 511 -2.90 7.58 13.43
N ALA A 512 -2.84 6.25 13.46
CA ALA A 512 -2.21 5.50 14.55
C ALA A 512 -0.72 5.88 14.74
N PHE A 513 -0.04 6.34 13.68
CA PHE A 513 1.35 6.80 13.76
C PHE A 513 1.47 8.27 14.17
N ASP A 514 0.50 9.10 13.78
CA ASP A 514 0.54 10.55 13.95
C ASP A 514 0.14 11.01 15.36
N LYS A 515 -0.95 10.46 15.91
CA LYS A 515 -1.46 10.91 17.22
C LYS A 515 -0.61 10.35 18.35
N LYS A 516 -0.16 11.21 19.27
CA LYS A 516 0.81 10.86 20.32
C LYS A 516 0.41 9.64 21.15
N GLU A 517 -0.85 9.56 21.58
CA GLU A 517 -1.35 8.44 22.39
C GLU A 517 -1.51 7.16 21.57
N ALA A 518 -2.09 7.26 20.38
CA ALA A 518 -2.22 6.14 19.45
C ALA A 518 -0.84 5.55 19.07
N SER A 519 0.13 6.42 18.80
CA SER A 519 1.51 6.04 18.48
C SER A 519 2.20 5.31 19.62
N ARG A 520 1.94 5.69 20.88
CA ARG A 520 2.44 4.96 22.06
C ARG A 520 1.75 3.61 22.21
N ARG A 521 0.44 3.53 21.99
CA ARG A 521 -0.31 2.26 22.01
C ARG A 521 0.21 1.31 20.94
N LEU A 522 0.40 1.79 19.72
CA LEU A 522 0.97 1.01 18.62
C LEU A 522 2.41 0.54 18.92
N ALA A 523 3.24 1.41 19.51
CA ALA A 523 4.57 1.01 19.96
C ALA A 523 4.53 -0.05 21.08
N ALA A 524 3.55 0.00 21.98
CA ALA A 524 3.36 -1.03 23.01
C ALA A 524 2.95 -2.37 22.40
N ILE A 525 1.98 -2.37 21.49
CA ILE A 525 1.58 -3.56 20.71
C ILE A 525 2.79 -4.16 19.99
N THR A 526 3.57 -3.31 19.29
CA THR A 526 4.77 -3.75 18.55
C THR A 526 5.79 -4.40 19.48
N ARG A 527 6.02 -3.85 20.69
CA ARG A 527 6.93 -4.44 21.69
C ARG A 527 6.44 -5.81 22.17
N GLN A 528 5.14 -5.96 22.42
CA GLN A 528 4.55 -7.25 22.78
C GLN A 528 4.75 -8.26 21.66
N SER A 529 4.52 -7.88 20.41
CA SER A 529 4.77 -8.77 19.26
C SER A 529 6.24 -9.13 19.08
N CYS A 530 7.18 -8.31 19.56
CA CYS A 530 8.61 -8.65 19.56
C CYS A 530 9.01 -9.61 20.69
N THR A 531 8.12 -9.99 21.61
CA THR A 531 8.45 -11.00 22.62
C THR A 531 8.36 -12.40 21.98
N PRO A 532 9.41 -13.24 22.02
CA PRO A 532 9.37 -14.59 21.47
C PRO A 532 8.18 -15.40 21.98
N CYS A 533 7.62 -16.27 21.12
CA CYS A 533 6.58 -17.23 21.51
C CYS A 533 7.17 -18.43 22.24
#